data_AF-A0A0K8WK47-F1
#
_entry.id   AF-A0A0K8WK47-F1
#
_cell.length_a   1.000
_cell.length_b   1.000
_cell.length_c   1.000
_cell.angle_alpha   90.00
_cell.angle_beta   90.00
_cell.angle_gamma   90.00
#
_symmetry.space_group_name_H-M   'P 1'
#
loop_
_entity.id
_entity.type
_entity.pdbx_description
1 polymer ?
#
loop_
_entity_poly.entity_id
_entity_poly.type
_entity_poly.pdbx_seq_one_letter_code
_entity_poly.pdbx_strand_id
1 'polypeptide(L)'
;MKIASCYEYDPMKRVVRKPSNYVQFVFVRGLVSSWKQPIFYGFDCKIKKDTLENISSKLYSANFTVVEVVSDMGPSNQAMWKDIGNGQLQKLGSIILKVIHSVYSCLLMHRTF
;
A
#
# COMPACT_ATOMS: atom_id res chain seq x y z
N MET A 1 -0.64 -3.41 12.85
CA MET A 1 -0.31 -4.60 13.66
C MET A 1 0.34 -4.15 14.96
N LYS A 2 -0.04 -4.70 16.12
CA LYS A 2 0.60 -4.39 17.41
C LYS A 2 1.91 -5.16 17.55
N ILE A 3 2.95 -4.52 18.08
CA ILE A 3 4.27 -5.11 18.32
C ILE A 3 4.70 -4.91 19.78
N ALA A 4 5.76 -5.62 20.20
CA ALA A 4 6.39 -5.40 21.50
C ALA A 4 7.11 -4.04 21.49
N SER A 5 6.88 -3.25 22.53
CA SER A 5 7.42 -1.90 22.67
C SER A 5 8.68 -1.96 23.54
N CYS A 6 9.85 -2.02 22.92
CA CYS A 6 11.16 -2.08 23.59
C CYS A 6 12.23 -1.29 22.82
N TYR A 7 13.33 -0.96 23.50
CA TYR A 7 14.51 -0.39 22.85
C TYR A 7 15.30 -1.52 22.17
N GLU A 8 15.70 -1.28 20.92
CA GLU A 8 16.55 -2.20 20.16
C GLU A 8 17.76 -1.46 19.61
N TYR A 9 18.92 -2.11 19.62
CA TYR A 9 20.11 -1.58 18.96
C TYR A 9 20.37 -2.33 17.66
N ASP A 10 20.44 -1.60 16.54
CA ASP A 10 20.79 -2.14 15.22
C ASP A 10 22.31 -1.99 15.00
N PRO A 11 23.11 -3.06 15.10
CA PRO A 11 24.57 -2.95 15.04
C PRO A 11 25.09 -2.56 13.66
N MET A 12 24.39 -2.97 12.59
CA MET A 12 24.79 -2.66 11.22
C MET A 12 24.59 -1.18 10.91
N LYS A 13 23.48 -0.61 11.38
CA LYS A 13 23.18 0.81 11.20
C LYS A 13 23.76 1.70 12.30
N ARG A 14 24.24 1.11 13.40
CA ARG A 14 24.67 1.79 14.63
C ARG A 14 23.62 2.76 15.18
N VAL A 15 22.36 2.36 15.14
CA VAL A 15 21.22 3.18 15.57
C VAL A 15 20.47 2.47 16.69
N VAL A 16 20.15 3.23 17.74
CA VAL A 16 19.19 2.80 18.77
C VAL A 16 17.77 3.12 18.27
N ARG A 17 16.97 2.08 18.06
CA ARG A 17 15.55 2.16 17.73
C ARG A 17 14.74 2.35 19.01
N LYS A 18 13.90 3.38 19.01
CA LYS A 18 13.00 3.67 20.13
C LYS A 18 11.84 2.66 20.15
N PRO A 19 11.23 2.41 21.32
CA PRO A 19 10.02 1.60 21.43
C PRO A 19 8.91 2.13 20.52
N SER A 20 8.29 1.20 19.78
CA SER A 20 7.13 1.46 18.95
C SER A 20 6.00 0.49 19.27
N ASN A 21 4.76 0.93 19.11
CA ASN A 21 3.59 0.15 19.52
C ASN A 21 2.94 -0.57 18.33
N TYR A 22 2.99 0.06 17.15
CA TYR A 22 2.33 -0.43 15.96
C TYR A 22 3.24 -0.37 14.74
N VAL A 23 3.03 -1.33 13.84
CA VAL A 23 3.57 -1.31 12.48
C VAL A 23 2.42 -1.23 11.48
N GLN A 24 2.55 -0.33 10.53
CA GLN A 24 1.69 -0.23 9.36
C GLN A 24 2.37 -0.85 8.15
N PHE A 25 1.57 -1.52 7.33
CA PHE A 25 1.99 -2.08 6.05
C PHE A 25 0.97 -1.73 4.97
N VAL A 26 1.45 -1.50 3.75
CA VAL A 26 0.60 -1.50 2.55
C VAL A 26 1.10 -2.60 1.63
N PHE A 27 0.18 -3.43 1.17
CA PHE A 27 0.43 -4.47 0.19
C PHE A 27 -0.23 -4.08 -1.12
N VAL A 28 0.44 -4.34 -2.23
CA VAL A 28 -0.21 -4.44 -3.55
C VAL A 28 -0.53 -5.89 -3.78
N ARG A 29 -1.72 -6.15 -4.32
CA ARG A 29 -2.17 -7.47 -4.71
C ARG A 29 -2.65 -7.42 -6.16
N GLY A 30 -2.30 -8.44 -6.94
CA GLY A 30 -2.89 -8.64 -8.25
C GLY A 30 -4.40 -8.85 -8.13
N LEU A 31 -5.17 -8.10 -8.91
CA LEU A 31 -6.63 -8.24 -8.92
C LEU A 31 -7.06 -9.57 -9.56
N VAL A 32 -6.45 -9.90 -10.70
CA VAL A 32 -6.72 -11.13 -11.47
C VAL A 32 -5.72 -12.23 -11.14
N SER A 33 -4.44 -11.87 -11.07
CA SER A 33 -3.35 -12.80 -10.81
C SER A 33 -3.07 -12.95 -9.31
N SER A 34 -2.76 -14.17 -8.90
CA SER A 34 -2.47 -14.49 -7.49
C SER A 34 -1.04 -14.09 -7.11
N TRP A 35 -0.81 -12.80 -6.90
CA TRP A 35 0.43 -12.28 -6.34
C TRP A 35 0.16 -11.15 -5.36
N LYS A 36 1.09 -10.96 -4.43
CA LYS A 36 1.07 -9.86 -3.46
C LYS A 36 2.49 -9.46 -3.10
N GLN A 37 2.72 -8.17 -2.86
CA GLN A 37 4.01 -7.65 -2.42
C GLN A 37 3.82 -6.49 -1.43
N PRO A 38 4.57 -6.45 -0.31
CA PRO A 38 4.62 -5.28 0.56
C PRO A 38 5.36 -4.13 -0.15
N ILE A 39 4.73 -2.96 -0.20
CA ILE A 39 5.28 -1.76 -0.87
C ILE A 39 5.54 -0.59 0.08
N PHE A 40 4.98 -0.66 1.29
CA PHE A 40 5.17 0.34 2.33
C PHE A 40 5.21 -0.35 3.68
N TYR A 41 6.10 0.14 4.55
CA TYR A 41 6.09 -0.18 5.97
C TYR A 41 6.47 1.06 6.78
N GLY A 42 5.94 1.17 7.99
CA GLY A 42 6.28 2.25 8.91
C GLY A 42 5.86 1.95 10.34
N PHE A 43 6.60 2.52 11.30
CA PHE A 43 6.34 2.38 12.73
C PHE A 43 5.54 3.57 13.25
N ASP A 44 4.52 3.31 14.07
CA ASP A 44 3.63 4.29 14.72
C ASP A 44 3.12 5.42 13.81
N CYS A 45 3.00 5.13 12.52
CA CYS A 45 2.56 6.09 11.52
C CYS A 45 1.11 5.85 11.11
N LYS A 46 0.47 6.89 10.57
CA LYS A 46 -0.84 6.80 9.93
C LYS A 46 -0.65 6.88 8.41
N ILE A 47 -1.46 6.15 7.65
CA ILE A 47 -1.55 6.35 6.20
C ILE A 47 -2.29 7.65 5.95
N LYS A 48 -1.67 8.55 5.18
CA LYS A 48 -2.25 9.84 4.77
C LYS A 48 -2.56 9.81 3.27
N LYS A 49 -3.40 10.74 2.82
CA LYS A 49 -3.69 10.96 1.40
C LYS A 49 -2.43 11.06 0.55
N ASP A 50 -1.49 11.92 0.93
CA ASP A 50 -0.22 12.12 0.20
C ASP A 50 0.60 10.83 0.07
N THR A 51 0.59 9.97 1.10
CA THR A 51 1.27 8.67 1.06
C THR A 51 0.63 7.77 -0.01
N LEU A 52 -0.70 7.74 -0.08
CA LEU A 52 -1.43 6.96 -1.08
C LEU A 52 -1.22 7.51 -2.49
N GLU A 53 -1.27 8.83 -2.67
CA GLU A 53 -1.03 9.47 -3.98
C GLU A 53 0.40 9.20 -4.49
N ASN A 54 1.39 9.23 -3.60
CA ASN A 54 2.77 8.88 -3.94
C ASN A 54 2.91 7.40 -4.31
N ILE A 55 2.30 6.50 -3.53
CA ILE A 55 2.26 5.07 -3.84
C ILE A 55 1.63 4.82 -5.21
N SER A 56 0.45 5.40 -5.47
CA SER A 56 -0.27 5.25 -6.74
C SER A 56 0.55 5.78 -7.92
N SER A 57 1.21 6.93 -7.76
CA SER A 57 2.07 7.52 -8.79
C SER A 57 3.28 6.63 -9.11
N LYS A 58 3.91 6.03 -8.09
CA LYS A 58 5.02 5.09 -8.27
C LYS A 58 4.58 3.79 -8.95
N LEU A 59 3.42 3.25 -8.56
CA LEU A 59 2.86 2.06 -9.19
C LEU A 59 2.48 2.31 -10.64
N TYR A 60 1.87 3.46 -10.93
CA TYR A 60 1.56 3.87 -12.30
C TYR A 60 2.82 4.00 -13.16
N SER A 61 3.89 4.60 -12.62
CA SER A 61 5.19 4.69 -13.28
C SER A 61 5.84 3.32 -13.54
N ALA A 62 5.47 2.31 -12.74
CA ALA A 62 5.89 0.92 -12.91
C ALA A 62 4.91 0.09 -13.78
N ASN A 63 4.01 0.73 -14.50
CA ASN A 63 2.97 0.12 -15.35
C ASN A 63 1.91 -0.70 -14.59
N PHE A 64 1.66 -0.38 -13.32
CA PHE A 64 0.56 -0.94 -12.54
C PHE A 64 -0.53 0.12 -12.32
N THR A 65 -1.75 -0.19 -12.75
CA THR A 65 -2.91 0.66 -12.46
C THR A 65 -3.56 0.25 -11.14
N VAL A 66 -3.59 1.17 -10.17
CA VAL A 66 -4.33 0.99 -8.93
C VAL A 66 -5.80 1.30 -9.18
N VAL A 67 -6.65 0.28 -9.05
CA VAL A 67 -8.10 0.41 -9.30
C VAL A 67 -8.94 0.43 -8.04
N GLU A 68 -8.38 0.02 -6.90
CA GLU A 68 -9.07 -0.03 -5.62
C GLU A 68 -8.05 0.04 -4.49
N VAL A 69 -8.44 0.66 -3.37
CA VAL A 69 -7.68 0.67 -2.12
C VAL A 69 -8.60 0.17 -1.01
N VAL A 70 -8.15 -0.87 -0.30
CA VAL A 70 -8.89 -1.47 0.82
C VAL A 70 -8.22 -1.06 2.13
N SER A 71 -9.00 -0.58 3.09
CA SER A 71 -8.53 -0.27 4.43
C SER A 71 -9.47 -0.85 5.49
N ASP A 72 -8.97 -1.00 6.72
CA ASP A 72 -9.87 -1.28 7.86
C ASP A 72 -10.77 -0.08 8.17
N MET A 73 -11.73 -0.29 9.07
CA MET A 73 -12.66 0.75 9.53
C MET A 73 -12.13 1.54 10.74
N GLY A 74 -10.83 1.57 10.98
CA GLY A 74 -10.23 2.29 12.09
C GLY A 74 -10.45 3.81 11.99
N PRO A 75 -10.55 4.55 13.11
CA PRO A 75 -10.81 5.99 13.09
C PRO A 75 -9.81 6.81 12.25
N SER A 76 -8.55 6.36 12.20
CA SER A 76 -7.52 6.99 11.36
C SER A 76 -7.82 6.88 9.86
N ASN A 77 -8.31 5.72 9.41
CA ASN A 77 -8.64 5.50 8.01
C ASN A 77 -9.93 6.23 7.64
N GLN A 78 -10.91 6.25 8.55
CA GLN A 78 -12.12 7.05 8.36
C GLN A 78 -11.83 8.56 8.22
N ALA A 79 -10.87 9.09 8.99
CA ALA A 79 -10.43 10.47 8.84
C ALA A 79 -9.79 10.70 7.45
N MET A 80 -8.90 9.80 7.03
CA MET A 80 -8.28 9.86 5.70
C MET A 80 -9.30 9.80 4.56
N TRP A 81 -10.38 9.01 4.67
CA TRP A 81 -11.44 8.97 3.65
C TRP A 81 -12.10 10.34 3.45
N LYS A 82 -12.30 11.10 4.55
CA LYS A 82 -12.82 12.46 4.49
C LYS A 82 -11.85 13.41 3.77
N ASP A 83 -10.55 13.25 4.02
CA ASP A 83 -9.49 14.07 3.38
C ASP A 83 -9.36 13.80 1.87
N ILE A 84 -9.62 12.56 1.44
CA ILE A 84 -9.66 12.19 0.01
C ILE A 84 -10.90 12.79 -0.67
N GLY A 85 -11.96 13.04 0.09
CA GLY A 85 -13.24 13.54 -0.38
C GLY A 85 -14.09 12.40 -0.92
N ASN A 86 -15.31 12.27 -0.38
CA ASN A 86 -16.29 11.23 -0.78
C ASN A 86 -16.59 11.23 -2.29
N GLY A 87 -16.30 12.32 -3.02
CA GLY A 87 -16.53 12.46 -4.46
C GLY A 87 -15.47 11.86 -5.38
N GLN A 88 -14.26 11.56 -4.91
CA GLN A 88 -13.25 10.81 -5.71
C GLN A 88 -13.32 9.30 -5.44
N LEU A 89 -13.83 8.90 -4.28
CA LEU A 89 -14.10 7.51 -3.92
C LEU A 89 -15.38 6.96 -4.59
N GLN A 90 -16.31 7.80 -5.06
CA GLN A 90 -17.45 7.35 -5.89
C GLN A 90 -17.06 6.99 -7.33
N LYS A 91 -15.86 7.33 -7.82
CA LYS A 91 -15.29 6.71 -9.02
C LYS A 91 -14.60 5.37 -8.74
N LEU A 92 -14.48 5.00 -7.46
CA LEU A 92 -13.90 3.74 -6.98
C LEU A 92 -14.93 2.83 -6.31
N GLY A 93 -16.21 3.19 -6.37
CA GLY A 93 -17.34 2.37 -5.91
C GLY A 93 -18.44 2.42 -6.96
N SER A 94 -18.60 1.31 -7.70
CA SER A 94 -19.57 1.07 -8.79
C SER A 94 -19.08 1.34 -10.21
N ILE A 95 -18.04 0.63 -10.68
CA ILE A 95 -18.01 0.14 -12.06
C ILE A 95 -17.52 -1.31 -12.05
N ILE A 96 -18.49 -2.20 -12.21
CA ILE A 96 -18.30 -3.57 -12.67
C ILE A 96 -17.59 -3.52 -14.05
N LEU A 97 -16.50 -4.29 -14.18
CA LEU A 97 -15.80 -4.70 -15.42
C LEU A 97 -15.26 -3.62 -16.38
N LYS A 98 -13.93 -3.59 -16.53
CA LYS A 98 -13.20 -3.81 -17.80
C LYS A 98 -11.68 -3.73 -17.58
N VAL A 99 -11.01 -4.88 -17.50
CA VAL A 99 -9.65 -4.97 -18.06
C VAL A 99 -9.85 -5.46 -19.48
N ILE A 100 -9.74 -4.54 -20.45
CA ILE A 100 -9.55 -4.92 -21.85
C ILE A 100 -8.14 -5.48 -21.97
N HIS A 101 -8.06 -6.74 -22.40
CA HIS A 101 -6.84 -7.37 -22.88
C HIS A 101 -6.29 -6.57 -24.08
N SER A 102 -5.16 -5.90 -23.91
CA SER A 102 -4.20 -5.50 -24.95
C SER A 102 -3.00 -4.92 -24.20
N VAL A 103 -1.84 -5.56 -24.07
CA VAL A 103 -1.04 -6.25 -25.07
C VAL A 103 -0.24 -7.36 -24.35
N TYR A 104 -0.32 -8.58 -24.85
CA TYR A 104 0.69 -9.60 -24.55
C TYR A 104 2.04 -9.14 -25.10
N SER A 105 3.10 -9.39 -24.32
CA SER A 105 4.53 -9.25 -24.65
C SER A 105 5.21 -7.99 -24.09
N CYS A 106 5.67 -8.09 -22.84
CA CYS A 106 7.08 -7.87 -22.56
C CYS A 106 7.47 -8.51 -21.19
N LEU A 107 8.14 -9.66 -21.28
CA LEU A 107 9.00 -10.31 -20.29
C LEU A 107 8.39 -10.64 -18.90
N LEU A 108 8.07 -11.90 -18.61
CA LEU A 108 9.06 -12.88 -18.13
C LEU A 108 10.13 -12.25 -17.21
N MET A 109 9.77 -11.94 -15.96
CA MET A 109 10.75 -12.12 -14.89
C MET A 109 10.64 -13.56 -14.40
N HIS A 110 11.55 -14.37 -14.91
CA HIS A 110 12.01 -15.64 -14.34
C HIS A 110 12.01 -15.57 -12.80
N ARG A 111 11.38 -16.54 -12.13
CA ARG A 111 12.08 -17.67 -11.51
C ARG A 111 13.33 -17.25 -10.71
N THR A 112 13.30 -17.61 -9.43
CA THR A 112 14.44 -17.80 -8.51
C THR A 112 15.36 -16.60 -8.32
N PHE A 113 15.26 -15.95 -7.17
CA PHE A 113 16.24 -16.02 -6.08
C PHE A 113 15.54 -15.73 -4.75
#